data_AF-A0A921S7N2-F1
#
_entry.id   AF-A0A921S7N2-F1
#
_cell.length_a   1.000
_cell.length_b   1.000
_cell.length_c   1.000
_cell.angle_alpha   90.00
_cell.angle_beta   90.00
_cell.angle_gamma   90.00
#
_symmetry.space_group_name_H-M   'P 1'
#
loop_
_entity.id
_entity.type
_entity.pdbx_description
1 polymer ?
#
loop_
_entity_poly.entity_id
_entity_poly.type
_entity_poly.pdbx_seq_one_letter_code
_entity_poly.pdbx_strand_id
1 'polypeptide(L)'
;MSSTTFSPPPPSAGDHPRVLLRGFLSRETCKELEFVHRSCGAAGYRPSVVSTSLPHLAATGCGHLLLPFVPVRERLREAVESFFDCHFDLFIEFTGLISWCKGASIGWHSDDNKPYLRQRAFTAVCYLNNHGEDYKGGILQFQDGDPSSIVPVAGDVVIYTADNRNVHCVNEVTEGERLTLTLWFTRDRAYDEDPKLLNFLSRTSLSCEPTEQNSYIPVPASDNI
;
A
#
# COMPACT_ATOMS: atom_id res chain seq x y z
N MET A 1 0.88 40.17 15.97
CA MET A 1 -0.43 39.72 15.44
C MET A 1 -0.19 38.43 14.67
N SER A 2 -0.29 37.30 15.36
CA SER A 2 -0.05 35.97 14.81
C SER A 2 -1.34 35.46 14.17
N SER A 3 -1.35 35.34 12.84
CA SER A 3 -2.45 34.77 12.07
C SER A 3 -2.52 33.27 12.30
N THR A 4 -3.46 32.84 13.14
CA THR A 4 -3.89 31.44 13.23
C THR A 4 -4.67 31.09 11.97
N THR A 5 -4.04 30.36 11.07
CA THR A 5 -4.74 29.68 9.97
C THR A 5 -5.57 28.54 10.56
N PHE A 6 -6.88 28.77 10.67
CA PHE A 6 -7.85 27.74 11.00
C PHE A 6 -7.98 26.81 9.80
N SER A 7 -7.60 25.55 9.95
CA SER A 7 -7.94 24.51 8.97
C SER A 7 -9.47 24.40 8.88
N PRO A 8 -10.04 24.24 7.67
CA PRO A 8 -11.48 24.09 7.53
C PRO A 8 -11.96 22.82 8.24
N PRO A 9 -13.18 22.82 8.80
CA PRO A 9 -13.76 21.63 9.41
C PRO A 9 -13.88 20.51 8.37
N PRO A 10 -13.74 19.23 8.77
CA PRO A 10 -13.91 18.12 7.85
C PRO A 10 -15.31 18.18 7.24
N PRO A 11 -15.46 17.96 5.91
CA PRO A 11 -16.78 17.91 5.29
C PRO A 11 -17.60 16.84 6.01
N SER A 12 -18.84 17.18 6.39
CA SER A 12 -19.81 16.22 6.92
C SER A 12 -19.77 14.96 6.05
N ALA A 13 -19.49 13.80 6.64
CA ALA A 13 -19.39 12.54 5.90
C ALA A 13 -20.65 12.36 5.06
N GLY A 14 -20.56 12.66 3.77
CA GLY A 14 -21.66 12.40 2.84
C GLY A 14 -21.94 10.91 2.78
N ASP A 15 -23.01 10.51 2.07
CA ASP A 15 -23.42 9.10 1.97
C ASP A 15 -22.28 8.16 1.48
N HIS A 16 -21.26 8.73 0.82
CA HIS A 16 -20.11 8.03 0.28
C HIS A 16 -18.78 8.72 0.70
N PRO A 17 -18.34 8.58 1.97
CA PRO A 17 -17.19 9.31 2.46
C PRO A 17 -15.89 8.75 1.84
N ARG A 18 -15.18 9.61 1.11
CA ARG A 18 -13.88 9.34 0.50
C ARG A 18 -13.12 10.62 0.21
N VAL A 19 -11.80 10.53 0.08
CA VAL A 19 -10.92 11.67 -0.17
C VAL A 19 -9.74 11.28 -1.06
N LEU A 20 -9.30 12.23 -1.88
CA LEU A 20 -8.07 12.16 -2.66
C LEU A 20 -7.05 13.14 -2.07
N LEU A 21 -5.96 12.61 -1.51
CA LEU A 21 -4.84 13.37 -0.99
C LEU A 21 -3.76 13.44 -2.08
N ARG A 22 -3.47 14.65 -2.57
CA ARG A 22 -2.48 14.86 -3.64
C ARG A 22 -1.07 14.95 -3.08
N GLY A 23 -0.10 14.32 -3.75
CA GLY A 23 1.32 14.40 -3.39
C GLY A 23 1.64 13.96 -1.95
N PHE A 24 0.90 12.97 -1.45
CA PHE A 24 1.05 12.47 -0.07
C PHE A 24 2.39 11.75 0.13
N LEU A 25 2.81 10.93 -0.83
CA LEU A 25 4.15 10.33 -0.86
C LEU A 25 5.07 11.18 -1.75
N SER A 26 6.34 11.28 -1.37
CA SER A 26 7.33 11.91 -2.24
C SER A 26 7.68 11.01 -3.42
N ARG A 27 8.24 11.62 -4.46
CA ARG A 27 8.68 10.89 -5.65
C ARG A 27 9.74 9.83 -5.31
N GLU A 28 10.63 10.15 -4.37
CA GLU A 28 11.69 9.25 -3.91
C GLU A 28 11.09 8.03 -3.23
N THR A 29 10.11 8.21 -2.32
CA THR A 29 9.39 7.11 -1.68
C THR A 29 8.64 6.27 -2.72
N CYS A 30 7.98 6.88 -3.70
CA CYS A 30 7.34 6.12 -4.78
C CYS A 30 8.33 5.25 -5.56
N LYS A 31 9.52 5.78 -5.88
CA LYS A 31 10.57 5.03 -6.60
C LYS A 31 11.20 3.94 -5.74
N GLU A 32 11.35 4.15 -4.44
CA GLU A 32 11.83 3.13 -3.52
C GLU A 32 10.83 1.96 -3.42
N LEU A 33 9.54 2.24 -3.26
CA LEU A 33 8.49 1.22 -3.24
C LEU A 33 8.36 0.51 -4.59
N GLU A 34 8.48 1.24 -5.70
CA GLU A 34 8.55 0.65 -7.03
C GLU A 34 9.72 -0.33 -7.14
N PHE A 35 10.93 0.07 -6.74
CA PHE A 35 12.10 -0.79 -6.73
C PHE A 35 11.85 -2.08 -5.94
N VAL A 36 11.32 -1.99 -4.71
CA VAL A 36 10.97 -3.16 -3.90
C VAL A 36 10.00 -4.08 -4.63
N HIS A 37 8.96 -3.53 -5.27
CA HIS A 37 8.02 -4.33 -6.06
C HIS A 37 8.70 -5.05 -7.22
N ARG A 38 9.56 -4.35 -7.98
CA ARG A 38 10.28 -4.93 -9.12
C ARG A 38 11.20 -6.06 -8.70
N SER A 39 11.81 -5.95 -7.53
CA SER A 39 12.73 -6.97 -7.02
C SER A 39 12.02 -8.20 -6.46
N CYS A 40 10.82 -8.04 -5.90
CA CYS A 40 10.17 -9.10 -5.11
C CYS A 40 8.72 -9.40 -5.53
N GLY A 41 8.29 -8.92 -6.69
CA GLY A 41 6.97 -9.20 -7.27
C GLY A 41 6.76 -10.68 -7.52
N ALA A 42 5.64 -11.21 -7.05
CA ALA A 42 5.16 -12.55 -7.37
C ALA A 42 3.83 -12.47 -8.12
N ALA A 43 3.57 -13.44 -8.99
CA ALA A 43 2.29 -13.53 -9.70
C ALA A 43 1.13 -13.55 -8.70
N GLY A 44 0.19 -12.62 -8.86
CA GLY A 44 -1.02 -12.54 -8.07
C GLY A 44 -2.04 -13.60 -8.49
N TYR A 45 -3.12 -13.71 -7.72
CA TYR A 45 -4.21 -14.66 -8.01
C TYR A 45 -4.99 -14.31 -9.29
N ARG A 46 -5.00 -13.03 -9.68
CA ARG A 46 -5.68 -12.57 -10.90
C ARG A 46 -4.70 -12.60 -12.09
N PRO A 47 -5.17 -12.99 -13.29
CA PRO A 47 -4.37 -12.85 -14.50
C PRO A 47 -3.85 -11.42 -14.67
N SER A 48 -2.60 -11.29 -15.13
CA SER A 48 -1.95 -10.00 -15.36
C SER A 48 -1.81 -9.10 -14.12
N VAL A 49 -1.88 -9.67 -12.91
CA VAL A 49 -1.61 -8.95 -11.66
C VAL A 49 -0.37 -9.53 -10.99
N VAL A 50 0.50 -8.64 -10.51
CA VAL A 50 1.69 -8.99 -9.71
C VAL A 50 1.53 -8.35 -8.33
N SER A 51 1.92 -9.05 -7.27
CA SER A 51 1.79 -8.57 -5.90
C SER A 51 3.05 -8.83 -5.08
N THR A 52 3.34 -7.91 -4.16
CA THR A 52 4.37 -8.06 -3.13
C THR A 52 3.77 -7.67 -1.79
N SER A 53 3.63 -8.62 -0.87
CA SER A 53 3.15 -8.35 0.49
C SER A 53 4.29 -8.38 1.51
N LEU A 54 4.06 -7.83 2.71
CA LEU A 54 5.09 -7.81 3.76
C LEU A 54 5.59 -9.21 4.14
N PRO A 55 4.75 -10.27 4.24
CA PRO A 55 5.25 -11.63 4.43
C PRO A 55 6.20 -12.11 3.32
N HIS A 56 5.95 -11.77 2.04
CA HIS A 56 6.87 -12.12 0.94
C HIS A 56 8.21 -11.42 1.11
N LEU A 57 8.20 -10.13 1.47
CA LEU A 57 9.41 -9.37 1.72
C LEU A 57 10.18 -9.89 2.93
N ALA A 58 9.48 -10.21 4.03
CA ALA A 58 10.09 -10.81 5.20
C ALA A 58 10.77 -12.15 4.88
N ALA A 59 10.17 -12.96 4.00
CA ALA A 59 10.73 -14.23 3.57
C ALA A 59 12.05 -14.09 2.78
N THR A 60 12.35 -12.91 2.23
CA THR A 60 13.65 -12.65 1.58
C THR A 60 14.82 -12.59 2.55
N GLY A 61 14.56 -12.40 3.85
CA GLY A 61 15.60 -12.14 4.85
C GLY A 61 16.26 -10.76 4.72
N CYS A 62 15.82 -9.92 3.77
CA CYS A 62 16.38 -8.59 3.55
C CYS A 62 15.51 -7.51 4.22
N GLY A 63 15.83 -7.18 5.48
CA GLY A 63 15.09 -6.16 6.25
C GLY A 63 15.04 -4.79 5.57
N HIS A 64 16.05 -4.44 4.75
CA HIS A 64 16.09 -3.19 3.99
C HIS A 64 14.92 -3.03 3.02
N LEU A 65 14.33 -4.13 2.53
CA LEU A 65 13.15 -4.07 1.66
C LEU A 65 11.85 -3.79 2.44
N LEU A 66 11.84 -3.98 3.76
CA LEU A 66 10.70 -3.71 4.64
C LEU A 66 10.73 -2.30 5.23
N LEU A 67 11.93 -1.73 5.45
CA LEU A 67 12.10 -0.42 6.09
C LEU A 67 11.27 0.71 5.46
N PRO A 68 11.14 0.83 4.12
CA PRO A 68 10.38 1.92 3.50
C PRO A 68 8.89 1.91 3.89
N PHE A 69 8.35 0.74 4.21
CA PHE A 69 6.94 0.59 4.56
C PHE A 69 6.61 1.11 5.95
N VAL A 70 7.57 1.10 6.89
CA VAL A 70 7.31 1.50 8.28
C VAL A 70 6.76 2.94 8.35
N PRO A 71 7.47 3.99 7.89
CA PRO A 71 6.94 5.35 7.97
C PRO A 71 5.73 5.58 7.04
N VAL A 72 5.65 4.86 5.91
CA VAL A 72 4.53 5.01 4.96
C VAL A 72 3.23 4.47 5.56
N ARG A 73 3.27 3.28 6.17
CA ARG A 73 2.11 2.64 6.82
C ARG A 73 1.57 3.48 7.98
N GLU A 74 2.46 3.99 8.82
CA GLU A 74 2.08 4.85 9.96
C GLU A 74 1.39 6.13 9.47
N ARG A 75 1.99 6.85 8.50
CA ARG A 75 1.40 8.07 7.94
C ARG A 75 0.05 7.81 7.27
N LEU A 76 -0.09 6.69 6.56
CA LEU A 76 -1.37 6.32 5.94
C LEU A 76 -2.44 6.02 6.99
N ARG A 77 -2.09 5.30 8.07
CA ARG A 77 -3.02 5.05 9.18
C ARG A 77 -3.48 6.36 9.80
N GLU A 78 -2.57 7.27 10.14
CA GLU A 78 -2.88 8.59 10.68
C GLU A 78 -3.79 9.40 9.75
N ALA A 79 -3.55 9.37 8.43
CA ALA A 79 -4.39 10.06 7.45
C ALA A 79 -5.82 9.49 7.39
N VAL A 80 -5.97 8.16 7.48
CA VAL A 80 -7.28 7.49 7.51
C VAL A 80 -8.00 7.81 8.81
N GLU A 81 -7.32 7.70 9.95
CA GLU A 81 -7.87 8.05 11.26
C GLU A 81 -8.33 9.49 11.34
N SER A 82 -7.53 10.42 10.81
CA SER A 82 -7.87 11.85 10.76
C SER A 82 -9.08 12.13 9.88
N PHE A 83 -9.17 11.48 8.70
CA PHE A 83 -10.28 11.69 7.77
C PHE A 83 -11.62 11.15 8.30
N PHE A 84 -11.61 10.00 8.97
CA PHE A 84 -12.82 9.35 9.51
C PHE A 84 -13.10 9.65 10.99
N ASP A 85 -12.30 10.53 11.61
CA ASP A 85 -12.37 10.89 13.03
C ASP A 85 -12.40 9.67 13.97
N CYS A 86 -11.47 8.75 13.75
CA CYS A 86 -11.34 7.51 14.52
C CYS A 86 -9.90 7.25 14.99
N HIS A 87 -9.28 8.29 15.55
CA HIS A 87 -7.92 8.27 16.07
C HIS A 87 -7.67 7.12 17.05
N PHE A 88 -6.55 6.40 16.85
CA PHE A 88 -6.10 5.27 17.67
C PHE A 88 -7.02 4.03 17.68
N ASP A 89 -7.98 3.95 16.75
CA ASP A 89 -8.96 2.87 16.65
C ASP A 89 -8.68 1.91 15.47
N LEU A 90 -7.59 2.14 14.72
CA LEU A 90 -7.30 1.38 13.51
C LEU A 90 -6.07 0.48 13.62
N PHE A 91 -6.22 -0.73 13.09
CA PHE A 91 -5.15 -1.67 12.82
C PHE A 91 -5.00 -1.84 11.30
N ILE A 92 -3.79 -2.11 10.84
CA ILE A 92 -3.54 -2.44 9.44
C ILE A 92 -3.78 -3.93 9.27
N GLU A 93 -4.83 -4.29 8.52
CA GLU A 93 -5.15 -5.68 8.22
C GLU A 93 -4.19 -6.28 7.20
N PHE A 94 -3.77 -5.46 6.24
CA PHE A 94 -2.96 -5.92 5.12
C PHE A 94 -2.23 -4.75 4.44
N THR A 95 -1.00 -5.03 4.01
CA THR A 95 -0.18 -4.12 3.20
C THR A 95 0.35 -4.85 1.98
N GLY A 96 0.13 -4.30 0.79
CA GLY A 96 0.66 -4.90 -0.44
C GLY A 96 0.92 -3.91 -1.56
N LEU A 97 2.05 -4.07 -2.23
CA LEU A 97 2.31 -3.49 -3.54
C LEU A 97 1.60 -4.34 -4.59
N ILE A 98 0.81 -3.71 -5.44
CA ILE A 98 -0.01 -4.36 -6.45
C ILE A 98 0.23 -3.68 -7.79
N SER A 99 0.68 -4.47 -8.75
CA SER A 99 0.79 -4.09 -10.15
C SER A 99 -0.34 -4.73 -10.96
N TRP A 100 -0.97 -3.90 -11.79
CA TRP A 100 -1.95 -4.29 -12.78
C TRP A 100 -1.34 -4.08 -14.16
N CYS A 101 -0.95 -5.16 -14.82
CA CYS A 101 -0.43 -5.13 -16.18
C CYS A 101 -1.57 -5.01 -17.20
N LYS A 102 -1.21 -4.75 -18.46
CA LYS A 102 -2.16 -4.74 -19.58
C LYS A 102 -3.13 -5.93 -19.55
N GLY A 103 -4.42 -5.64 -19.72
CA GLY A 103 -5.53 -6.60 -19.67
C GLY A 103 -6.08 -6.87 -18.26
N ALA A 104 -5.40 -6.42 -17.19
CA ALA A 104 -5.91 -6.57 -15.84
C ALA A 104 -7.06 -5.61 -15.57
N SER A 105 -8.10 -6.11 -14.90
CA SER A 105 -9.28 -5.33 -14.46
C SER A 105 -9.97 -6.00 -13.27
N ILE A 106 -10.81 -5.26 -12.55
CA ILE A 106 -11.69 -5.81 -11.52
C ILE A 106 -13.05 -5.13 -11.61
N GLY A 107 -14.09 -5.96 -11.67
CA GLY A 107 -15.48 -5.48 -11.72
C GLY A 107 -15.93 -4.84 -10.41
N TRP A 108 -17.18 -4.37 -10.40
CA TRP A 108 -17.80 -3.71 -9.25
C TRP A 108 -17.80 -4.58 -7.99
N HIS A 109 -17.27 -4.04 -6.90
CA HIS A 109 -17.23 -4.68 -5.60
C HIS A 109 -17.06 -3.66 -4.46
N SER A 110 -17.41 -4.05 -3.24
CA SER A 110 -16.87 -3.46 -2.01
C SER A 110 -15.70 -4.30 -1.51
N ASP A 111 -14.81 -3.70 -0.72
CA ASP A 111 -13.65 -4.40 -0.15
C ASP A 111 -14.05 -5.41 0.94
N ASP A 112 -15.22 -5.26 1.54
CA ASP A 112 -15.80 -6.12 2.58
C ASP A 112 -16.74 -7.22 2.04
N ASN A 113 -16.81 -7.40 0.71
CA ASN A 113 -17.89 -8.15 0.05
C ASN A 113 -17.97 -9.67 0.34
N LYS A 114 -16.96 -10.26 0.98
CA LYS A 114 -16.88 -11.70 1.29
C LYS A 114 -16.73 -11.94 2.79
N PRO A 115 -17.21 -13.08 3.32
CA PRO A 115 -17.15 -13.36 4.76
C PRO A 115 -15.78 -13.15 5.41
N TYR A 116 -14.70 -13.56 4.73
CA TYR A 116 -13.32 -13.42 5.23
C TYR A 116 -12.72 -12.01 5.05
N LEU A 117 -13.49 -11.07 4.50
CA LEU A 117 -13.10 -9.67 4.27
C LEU A 117 -13.97 -8.68 5.07
N ARG A 118 -14.99 -9.17 5.77
CA ARG A 118 -16.03 -8.35 6.44
C ARG A 118 -15.48 -7.43 7.53
N GLN A 119 -14.31 -7.76 8.07
CA GLN A 119 -13.63 -6.97 9.10
C GLN A 119 -13.07 -5.63 8.57
N ARG A 120 -12.95 -5.46 7.25
CA ARG A 120 -12.37 -4.25 6.66
C ARG A 120 -13.27 -3.05 6.92
N ALA A 121 -12.71 -2.01 7.52
CA ALA A 121 -13.38 -0.75 7.77
C ALA A 121 -13.08 0.27 6.67
N PHE A 122 -11.80 0.40 6.29
CA PHE A 122 -11.32 1.44 5.38
C PHE A 122 -10.25 0.91 4.44
N THR A 123 -10.05 1.63 3.34
CA THR A 123 -9.05 1.34 2.32
C THR A 123 -8.24 2.59 2.01
N ALA A 124 -6.93 2.42 1.83
CA ALA A 124 -6.06 3.43 1.23
C ALA A 124 -5.33 2.85 0.02
N VAL A 125 -5.39 3.56 -1.11
CA VAL A 125 -4.70 3.21 -2.36
C VAL A 125 -3.74 4.34 -2.73
N CYS A 126 -2.44 4.08 -2.65
CA CYS A 126 -1.39 5.02 -3.01
C CYS A 126 -0.87 4.71 -4.40
N TYR A 127 -0.86 5.69 -5.29
CA TYR A 127 -0.36 5.54 -6.65
C TYR A 127 1.14 5.77 -6.70
N LEU A 128 1.87 4.85 -7.35
CA LEU A 128 3.33 4.90 -7.41
C LEU A 128 3.86 5.34 -8.78
N ASN A 129 2.98 5.42 -9.78
CA ASN A 129 3.29 5.87 -11.13
C ASN A 129 2.11 6.64 -11.76
N ASN A 130 2.37 7.31 -12.89
CA ASN A 130 1.50 8.33 -13.46
C ASN A 130 0.52 7.75 -14.48
N HIS A 131 -0.78 7.99 -14.29
CA HIS A 131 -1.75 7.73 -15.36
C HIS A 131 -1.55 8.70 -16.53
N GLY A 132 -1.59 8.20 -17.76
CA GLY A 132 -1.39 8.96 -18.99
C GLY A 132 0.07 9.00 -19.46
N GLU A 133 1.03 8.74 -18.57
CA GLU A 133 2.47 8.65 -18.89
C GLU A 133 2.98 7.22 -18.78
N ASP A 134 2.82 6.57 -17.62
CA ASP A 134 3.33 5.22 -17.35
C ASP A 134 2.31 4.12 -17.68
N TYR A 135 1.01 4.44 -17.61
CA TYR A 135 -0.08 3.52 -17.96
C TYR A 135 -1.33 4.26 -18.45
N LYS A 136 -2.21 3.55 -19.17
CA LYS A 136 -3.54 4.03 -19.58
C LYS A 136 -4.63 3.04 -19.20
N GLY A 137 -5.84 3.54 -18.94
CA GLY A 137 -6.88 2.73 -18.31
C GLY A 137 -6.53 2.50 -16.83
N GLY A 138 -6.98 1.40 -16.22
CA GLY A 138 -6.71 1.16 -14.80
C GLY A 138 -7.31 2.23 -13.84
N ILE A 139 -8.33 2.95 -14.28
CA ILE A 139 -8.99 4.01 -13.51
C ILE A 139 -9.86 3.38 -12.42
N LEU A 140 -9.66 3.84 -11.18
CA LEU A 140 -10.54 3.53 -10.06
C LEU A 140 -11.82 4.35 -10.21
N GLN A 141 -12.95 3.67 -10.28
CA GLN A 141 -14.29 4.25 -10.45
C GLN A 141 -15.19 3.83 -9.30
N PHE A 142 -16.00 4.75 -8.79
CA PHE A 142 -17.01 4.51 -7.77
C PHE A 142 -18.40 4.57 -8.42
N GLN A 143 -19.32 3.69 -8.00
CA GLN A 143 -20.69 3.69 -8.55
C GLN A 143 -21.42 4.98 -8.22
N ASP A 144 -21.28 5.46 -6.99
CA ASP A 144 -22.05 6.56 -6.44
C ASP A 144 -21.18 7.58 -5.68
N GLY A 145 -21.68 8.81 -5.59
CA GLY A 145 -21.04 9.94 -4.91
C GLY A 145 -19.90 10.60 -5.71
N ASP A 146 -19.19 11.52 -5.06
CA ASP A 146 -18.04 12.22 -5.62
C ASP A 146 -16.75 12.03 -4.78
N PRO A 147 -15.56 11.94 -5.41
CA PRO A 147 -15.36 11.88 -6.87
C PRO A 147 -15.78 10.51 -7.43
N SER A 148 -16.43 10.47 -8.60
CA SER A 148 -16.88 9.23 -9.26
C SER A 148 -15.75 8.46 -9.95
N SER A 149 -14.67 9.14 -10.29
CA SER A 149 -13.46 8.53 -10.83
C SER A 149 -12.23 9.33 -10.44
N ILE A 150 -11.07 8.67 -10.44
CA ILE A 150 -9.82 9.27 -9.98
C ILE A 150 -8.77 9.09 -11.06
N VAL A 151 -8.21 10.21 -11.52
CA VAL A 151 -7.03 10.25 -12.39
C VAL A 151 -5.84 10.67 -11.53
N PRO A 152 -5.02 9.71 -11.10
CA PRO A 152 -3.97 9.93 -10.11
C PRO A 152 -2.60 10.07 -10.76
N VAL A 153 -1.71 10.77 -10.07
CA VAL A 153 -0.28 10.79 -10.34
C VAL A 153 0.48 10.09 -9.21
N ALA A 154 1.74 9.77 -9.44
CA ALA A 154 2.61 9.19 -8.42
C ALA A 154 2.62 10.06 -7.16
N GLY A 155 2.40 9.43 -6.01
CA GLY A 155 2.32 10.07 -4.70
C GLY A 155 0.91 10.36 -4.22
N ASP A 156 -0.10 10.30 -5.09
CA ASP A 156 -1.49 10.51 -4.70
C ASP A 156 -2.04 9.31 -3.91
N VAL A 157 -2.91 9.60 -2.95
CA VAL A 157 -3.58 8.58 -2.12
C VAL A 157 -5.07 8.78 -2.14
N VAL A 158 -5.81 7.70 -2.35
CA VAL A 158 -7.27 7.67 -2.22
C VAL A 158 -7.63 6.91 -0.97
N ILE A 159 -8.47 7.51 -0.13
CA ILE A 159 -8.99 6.91 1.11
C ILE A 159 -10.51 6.82 1.00
N TYR A 160 -11.09 5.66 1.34
CA TYR A 160 -12.53 5.43 1.29
C TYR A 160 -12.96 4.30 2.25
N THR A 161 -14.26 4.17 2.51
CA THR A 161 -14.79 3.06 3.34
C THR A 161 -14.77 1.75 2.57
N ALA A 162 -14.49 0.65 3.26
CA ALA A 162 -14.42 -0.67 2.63
C ALA A 162 -15.79 -1.27 2.28
N ASP A 163 -16.88 -0.68 2.79
CA ASP A 163 -18.24 -1.19 2.69
C ASP A 163 -18.99 -0.75 1.42
N ASN A 164 -20.25 -1.14 1.32
CA ASN A 164 -21.13 -0.85 0.17
C ASN A 164 -21.39 0.65 -0.07
N ARG A 165 -20.94 1.56 0.80
CA ARG A 165 -20.99 3.00 0.50
C ARG A 165 -19.98 3.40 -0.56
N ASN A 166 -18.94 2.61 -0.79
CA ASN A 166 -17.94 2.89 -1.83
C ASN A 166 -17.74 1.65 -2.72
N VAL A 167 -18.82 1.16 -3.32
CA VAL A 167 -18.71 0.13 -4.38
C VAL A 167 -17.91 0.70 -5.54
N HIS A 168 -16.87 0.00 -5.95
CA HIS A 168 -15.89 0.48 -6.91
C HIS A 168 -15.43 -0.61 -7.86
N CYS A 169 -14.83 -0.19 -8.97
CA CYS A 169 -14.17 -1.07 -9.94
C CYS A 169 -12.87 -0.42 -10.42
N VAL A 170 -12.01 -1.24 -11.04
CA VAL A 170 -10.86 -0.73 -11.81
C VAL A 170 -11.04 -1.20 -13.23
N ASN A 171 -11.20 -0.25 -14.16
CA ASN A 171 -11.33 -0.58 -15.58
C ASN A 171 -10.03 -1.17 -16.12
N GLU A 172 -10.10 -1.77 -17.30
CA GLU A 172 -8.95 -2.45 -17.89
C GLU A 172 -7.74 -1.54 -18.06
N VAL A 173 -6.57 -2.01 -17.66
CA VAL A 173 -5.29 -1.40 -18.05
C VAL A 173 -5.06 -1.70 -19.52
N THR A 174 -5.07 -0.67 -20.36
CA THR A 174 -4.99 -0.80 -21.81
C THR A 174 -3.54 -0.70 -22.33
N GLU A 175 -2.71 0.07 -21.63
CA GLU A 175 -1.29 0.26 -21.91
C GLU A 175 -0.50 0.37 -20.62
N GLY A 176 0.76 -0.09 -20.63
CA GLY A 176 1.66 0.01 -19.49
C GLY A 176 1.24 -0.88 -18.31
N GLU A 177 1.52 -0.37 -17.12
CA GLU A 177 1.35 -1.10 -15.87
C GLU A 177 1.00 -0.13 -14.75
N ARG A 178 -0.13 -0.33 -14.08
CA ARG A 178 -0.58 0.52 -12.96
C ARG A 178 -0.03 -0.04 -11.65
N LEU A 179 0.80 0.73 -10.97
CA LEU A 179 1.43 0.32 -9.72
C LEU A 179 0.88 1.09 -8.51
N THR A 180 0.42 0.37 -7.50
CA THR A 180 -0.13 0.94 -6.27
C THR A 180 0.37 0.26 -5.01
N LEU A 181 0.48 1.00 -3.91
CA LEU A 181 0.51 0.45 -2.56
C LEU A 181 -0.92 0.48 -1.99
N THR A 182 -1.47 -0.68 -1.65
CA THR A 182 -2.81 -0.83 -1.09
C THR A 182 -2.72 -1.26 0.38
N LEU A 183 -3.43 -0.54 1.23
CA LEU A 183 -3.65 -0.90 2.63
C LEU A 183 -5.15 -1.08 2.89
N TRP A 184 -5.48 -2.14 3.63
CA TRP A 184 -6.79 -2.31 4.23
C TRP A 184 -6.67 -2.16 5.74
N PHE A 185 -7.64 -1.48 6.35
CA PHE A 185 -7.70 -1.19 7.77
C PHE A 185 -8.89 -1.89 8.42
N THR A 186 -8.72 -2.27 9.67
CA THR A 186 -9.73 -2.93 10.48
C THR A 186 -9.80 -2.29 11.86
N ARG A 187 -10.97 -2.35 12.49
CA ARG A 187 -11.15 -2.00 13.91
C ARG A 187 -11.01 -3.22 14.83
N ASP A 188 -10.93 -4.41 14.25
CA ASP A 188 -10.76 -5.65 14.99
C ASP A 188 -9.27 -6.03 15.06
N ARG A 189 -8.71 -5.91 16.27
CA ARG A 189 -7.31 -6.23 16.57
C ARG A 189 -6.92 -7.67 16.21
N ALA A 190 -7.87 -8.62 16.15
CA ALA A 190 -7.56 -10.00 15.76
C ALA A 190 -7.03 -10.09 14.31
N TYR A 191 -7.30 -9.07 13.49
CA TYR A 191 -6.90 -9.03 12.09
C TYR A 191 -5.64 -8.21 11.82
N ASP A 192 -5.03 -7.61 12.85
CA ASP A 192 -3.78 -6.87 12.77
C ASP A 192 -2.67 -7.71 12.09
N GLU A 193 -2.03 -7.13 11.07
CA GLU A 193 -0.93 -7.71 10.30
C GLU A 193 0.39 -7.73 11.10
N ASP A 194 0.60 -6.76 11.99
CA ASP A 194 1.89 -6.52 12.63
C ASP A 194 2.34 -7.66 13.55
N PRO A 195 1.51 -8.20 14.47
CA PRO A 195 1.91 -9.33 15.30
C PRO A 195 2.33 -10.55 14.47
N LYS A 196 1.68 -10.78 13.32
CA LYS A 196 1.98 -11.90 12.42
C LYS A 196 3.33 -11.69 11.74
N LEU A 197 3.59 -10.48 11.25
CA LEU A 197 4.86 -10.10 10.64
C LEU A 197 6.03 -10.17 11.63
N LEU A 198 5.86 -9.63 12.84
CA LEU A 198 6.88 -9.66 13.89
C LEU A 198 7.22 -11.09 14.31
N ASN A 199 6.22 -11.96 14.46
CA ASN A 199 6.44 -13.38 14.76
C ASN A 199 7.17 -14.10 13.62
N PHE A 200 6.94 -13.72 12.36
CA PHE A 200 7.68 -14.28 11.23
C PHE A 200 9.15 -13.84 11.26
N LEU A 201 9.41 -12.54 11.42
CA LEU A 201 10.77 -11.97 11.45
C LEU A 201 11.61 -12.49 12.62
N SER A 202 11.00 -12.71 13.79
CA SER A 202 11.70 -13.25 14.96
C SER A 202 12.18 -14.68 14.73
N ARG A 203 11.38 -15.51 14.06
CA ARG A 203 11.77 -16.89 13.72
C ARG A 203 12.91 -16.94 12.71
N THR A 204 12.90 -16.07 11.69
CA THR A 204 13.97 -16.00 10.70
C THR A 204 15.30 -15.56 11.32
N SER A 205 15.25 -14.62 12.27
CA SER A 205 16.43 -14.15 13.01
C SER A 205 17.06 -15.26 13.88
N LEU A 206 16.24 -16.17 14.44
CA LEU A 206 16.69 -17.28 15.29
C LEU A 206 17.17 -18.51 14.52
N SER A 207 16.80 -18.66 13.24
CA SER A 207 17.28 -19.76 12.39
C SER A 207 18.69 -19.56 11.82
N CYS A 208 19.32 -18.42 12.09
CA CYS A 208 20.70 -18.15 11.74
C CYS A 208 21.59 -18.47 12.95
N GLU A 209 21.86 -19.76 13.19
CA GLU A 209 23.02 -20.15 13.99
C GLU A 209 24.27 -19.58 13.30
N PRO A 210 25.24 -19.00 14.03
CA PRO A 210 26.50 -18.55 13.45
C PRO A 210 27.32 -19.79 13.05
N THR A 211 26.98 -20.42 11.93
CA THR A 211 27.88 -21.34 11.26
C THR A 211 29.05 -20.52 10.75
N GLU A 212 30.19 -20.73 11.42
CA GLU A 212 31.52 -20.17 11.15
C GLU A 212 31.56 -19.19 9.98
N GLN A 213 31.59 -17.90 10.32
CA GLN A 213 31.96 -16.81 9.41
C GLN A 213 33.40 -17.03 8.94
N ASN A 214 33.60 -17.93 7.98
CA ASN A 214 34.71 -17.81 7.06
C ASN A 214 34.43 -16.56 6.24
N SER A 215 35.12 -15.49 6.62
CA SER A 215 35.16 -14.23 5.88
C SER A 215 35.53 -14.52 4.42
N TYR A 216 34.54 -14.48 3.54
CA TYR A 216 34.74 -14.43 2.09
C TYR A 216 35.07 -13.02 1.59
N ILE A 217 35.44 -12.10 2.49
CA ILE A 217 35.92 -10.77 2.12
C ILE A 217 37.26 -10.97 1.39
N PRO A 218 37.37 -10.57 0.11
CA PRO A 218 38.63 -10.62 -0.60
C PRO A 218 39.65 -9.73 0.12
N VAL A 219 40.80 -10.30 0.46
CA VAL A 219 41.91 -9.56 1.06
C VAL A 219 42.43 -8.57 0.01
N PRO A 220 42.72 -7.31 0.37
CA PRO A 220 43.38 -6.37 -0.53
C PRO A 220 44.69 -6.94 -1.06
N ALA A 221 45.00 -6.69 -2.33
CA ALA A 221 46.26 -7.11 -2.92
C ALA A 221 47.43 -6.54 -2.10
N SER A 222 48.42 -7.38 -1.80
CA SER A 222 49.64 -6.97 -1.10
C SER A 222 50.40 -5.94 -1.94
N ASP A 223 50.65 -4.78 -1.36
CA ASP A 223 51.53 -3.76 -1.93
C ASP A 223 52.94 -4.33 -2.03
N ASN A 224 53.36 -4.67 -3.24
CA ASN A 224 54.75 -4.99 -3.54
C ASN A 224 55.51 -3.68 -3.75
N ILE A 225 56.32 -3.28 -2.75
CA ILE A 225 57.46 -2.36 -2.92
C ILE A 225 58.71 -3.20 -3.12
#